data_AF-A0A441Y1Y8-F1
#
_entry.id   AF-A0A441Y1Y8-F1
#
_cell.length_a   1.000
_cell.length_b   1.000
_cell.length_c   1.000
_cell.angle_alpha   90.00
_cell.angle_beta   90.00
_cell.angle_gamma   90.00
#
_symmetry.space_group_name_H-M   'P 1'
#
loop_
_entity.id
_entity.type
_entity.pdbx_description
1 polymer ?
#
loop_
_entity_poly.entity_id
_entity_poly.type
_entity_poly.pdbx_seq_one_letter_code
_entity_poly.pdbx_strand_id
1 'polypeptide(L)'
;MPKRCGTTQISRLAHRAGGSAAANRMVPEETPVAFSFAGTTHAVMMASPADFEDFALGFSLTEGIVADGREIETIEVEDHGAGIDIQIRLKDQANTRFAARRRRLAGPVGCGLCGIESIEEAMRSVEAVGSSRLTLDTDDIVSSVRLLSKAQPLHAETGAVHAAGFYIPGKGVVMAREDVGRHNALDKLAGGLAKAGIDGTSGAVVVTSRVSVEMVQKTAAIGAAFIIAVSAPTALAIRTAGDAGMTLVALVRGDDFDIFTHPERVACGVAKHVT
;
A
#
# COMPACT_ATOMS: atom_id res chain seq x y z
N MET A 1 10.95 18.35 9.32
CA MET A 1 9.98 18.25 8.23
C MET A 1 8.77 19.11 8.56
N PRO A 2 8.20 19.84 7.60
CA PRO A 2 6.97 20.61 7.80
C PRO A 2 5.84 19.65 8.20
N LYS A 3 5.23 19.91 9.35
CA LYS A 3 4.14 19.07 9.89
C LYS A 3 2.82 19.70 9.47
N ARG A 4 2.25 19.21 8.37
CA ARG A 4 0.88 19.54 7.97
C ARG A 4 -0.11 18.83 8.91
N CYS A 5 -1.27 19.45 9.15
CA CYS A 5 -2.35 18.77 9.86
C CYS A 5 -2.92 17.69 8.93
N GLY A 6 -3.10 16.47 9.42
CA GLY A 6 -3.66 15.36 8.62
C GLY A 6 -5.17 15.43 8.44
N THR A 7 -5.83 16.35 9.14
CA THR A 7 -7.29 16.45 9.21
C THR A 7 -7.73 17.91 9.34
N THR A 8 -8.92 18.21 8.82
CA THR A 8 -9.58 19.51 9.03
C THR A 8 -11.00 19.31 9.54
N GLN A 9 -11.44 20.19 10.42
CA GLN A 9 -12.82 20.21 10.90
C GLN A 9 -13.69 21.01 9.93
N ILE A 10 -14.74 20.39 9.40
CA ILE A 10 -15.67 21.02 8.47
C ILE A 10 -17.07 21.05 9.08
N SER A 11 -17.72 22.23 8.99
CA SER A 11 -19.14 22.40 9.29
C SER A 11 -19.98 21.81 8.17
N ARG A 12 -21.01 21.02 8.52
CA ARG A 12 -21.92 20.37 7.57
C ARG A 12 -23.34 20.38 8.08
N LEU A 13 -24.29 20.17 7.16
CA LEU A 13 -25.65 19.81 7.53
C LEU A 13 -25.75 18.29 7.68
N ALA A 14 -26.16 17.80 8.84
CA ALA A 14 -26.36 16.38 9.12
C ALA A 14 -27.85 16.06 9.13
N HIS A 15 -28.32 15.25 8.17
CA HIS A 15 -29.66 14.69 8.20
C HIS A 15 -29.67 13.32 8.90
N ARG A 16 -30.59 13.13 9.84
CA ARG A 16 -30.86 11.88 10.56
C ARG A 16 -32.37 11.64 10.59
N ALA A 17 -32.80 10.47 11.05
CA ALA A 17 -34.22 10.11 11.12
C ALA A 17 -35.10 11.16 11.85
N GLY A 18 -34.53 11.89 12.82
CA GLY A 18 -35.22 12.97 13.55
C GLY A 18 -35.11 14.38 12.95
N GLY A 19 -34.52 14.56 11.77
CA GLY A 19 -34.38 15.86 11.10
C GLY A 19 -32.95 16.25 10.72
N SER A 20 -32.78 17.48 10.24
CA SER A 20 -31.49 18.04 9.80
C SER A 20 -30.98 19.08 10.78
N ALA A 21 -29.70 19.02 11.14
CA ALA A 21 -29.05 19.99 12.01
C ALA A 21 -27.60 20.28 11.56
N ALA A 22 -27.11 21.48 11.86
CA ALA A 22 -25.70 21.80 11.68
C ALA A 22 -24.84 20.95 12.63
N ALA A 23 -23.73 20.41 12.14
CA ALA A 23 -22.80 19.60 12.90
C ALA A 23 -21.39 19.73 12.32
N ASN A 24 -20.39 19.37 13.11
CA ASN A 24 -19.00 19.32 12.65
C ASN A 24 -18.59 17.87 12.34
N ARG A 25 -17.61 17.71 11.45
CA ARG A 25 -16.95 16.43 11.19
C ARG A 25 -15.48 16.66 10.87
N MET A 26 -14.62 15.79 11.37
CA MET A 26 -13.24 15.72 10.91
C MET A 26 -13.18 15.02 9.56
N VAL A 27 -12.50 15.63 8.59
CA VAL A 27 -12.22 15.06 7.27
C VAL A 27 -10.71 14.98 7.08
N PRO A 28 -10.21 13.99 6.32
CA PRO A 28 -8.78 13.89 6.07
C PRO A 28 -8.36 15.00 5.10
N GLU A 29 -7.15 15.51 5.28
CA GLU A 29 -6.50 16.34 4.27
C GLU A 29 -6.01 15.47 3.11
N GLU A 30 -6.15 16.00 1.90
CA GLU A 30 -5.65 15.41 0.66
C GLU A 30 -4.71 16.40 -0.01
N THR A 31 -3.43 16.07 -0.04
CA THR A 31 -2.35 16.94 -0.51
C THR A 31 -1.75 16.38 -1.80
N PRO A 32 -1.56 17.20 -2.85
CA PRO A 32 -0.75 16.80 -4.00
C PRO A 32 0.71 16.60 -3.57
N VAL A 33 1.25 15.41 -3.85
CA VAL A 33 2.63 15.02 -3.55
C VAL A 33 3.32 14.66 -4.86
N ALA A 34 4.27 15.48 -5.29
CA ALA A 34 5.12 15.22 -6.45
C ALA A 34 6.33 14.37 -6.05
N PHE A 35 6.69 13.42 -6.92
CA PHE A 35 7.92 12.65 -6.83
C PHE A 35 8.86 13.11 -7.94
N SER A 36 9.92 13.82 -7.57
CA SER A 36 10.84 14.45 -8.50
C SER A 36 12.20 13.76 -8.47
N PHE A 37 12.68 13.35 -9.65
CA PHE A 37 13.96 12.66 -9.82
C PHE A 37 14.83 13.48 -10.77
N ALA A 38 16.02 13.86 -10.30
CA ALA A 38 16.95 14.71 -11.03
C ALA A 38 16.29 16.00 -11.59
N GLY A 39 15.48 16.66 -10.76
CA GLY A 39 14.80 17.92 -11.10
C GLY A 39 13.64 17.78 -12.09
N THR A 40 13.17 16.57 -12.37
CA THR A 40 11.97 16.33 -13.20
C THR A 40 10.93 15.59 -12.38
N THR A 41 9.71 16.14 -12.32
CA THR A 41 8.55 15.44 -11.73
C THR A 41 8.23 14.19 -12.54
N HIS A 42 8.24 13.05 -11.86
CA HIS A 42 7.90 11.76 -12.45
C HIS A 42 6.42 11.43 -12.28
N ALA A 43 5.86 11.70 -11.10
CA ALA A 43 4.45 11.45 -10.79
C ALA A 43 3.94 12.44 -9.75
N VAL A 44 2.63 12.65 -9.71
CA VAL A 44 1.94 13.40 -8.65
C VAL A 44 0.81 12.54 -8.10
N MET A 45 0.82 12.31 -6.79
CA MET A 45 -0.20 11.53 -6.10
C MET A 45 -1.00 12.43 -5.15
N MET A 46 -2.31 12.20 -5.07
CA MET A 46 -3.14 12.79 -4.04
C MET A 46 -3.04 11.92 -2.78
N ALA A 47 -2.45 12.44 -1.71
CA ALA A 47 -2.08 11.66 -0.53
C ALA A 47 -2.35 12.38 0.79
N SER A 48 -2.48 11.61 1.87
CA SER A 48 -2.52 12.18 3.21
C SER A 48 -1.14 12.74 3.58
N PRO A 49 -1.07 13.94 4.21
CA PRO A 49 0.18 14.67 4.36
C PRO A 49 1.03 14.17 5.55
N ALA A 50 1.42 12.91 5.50
CA ALA A 50 2.19 12.20 6.52
C ALA A 50 3.11 11.15 5.86
N ASP A 51 4.13 10.71 6.60
CA ASP A 51 5.02 9.62 6.23
C ASP A 51 5.69 9.77 4.84
N PHE A 52 6.08 10.99 4.47
CA PHE A 52 6.60 11.30 3.13
C PHE A 52 7.88 10.52 2.76
N GLU A 53 8.80 10.31 3.71
CA GLU A 53 10.00 9.51 3.44
C GLU A 53 9.66 8.05 3.17
N ASP A 54 8.74 7.48 3.95
CA ASP A 54 8.25 6.12 3.73
C ASP A 54 7.52 6.05 2.38
N PHE A 55 6.74 7.08 2.03
CA PHE A 55 6.05 7.13 0.75
C PHE A 55 7.03 7.18 -0.42
N ALA A 56 8.07 8.02 -0.35
CA ALA A 56 9.11 8.14 -1.37
C ALA A 56 9.92 6.86 -1.56
N LEU A 57 10.37 6.25 -0.46
CA LEU A 57 11.11 5.00 -0.51
C LEU A 57 10.22 3.87 -1.05
N GLY A 58 9.00 3.77 -0.53
CA GLY A 58 8.02 2.77 -0.93
C GLY A 58 7.64 2.85 -2.39
N PHE A 59 7.23 4.03 -2.86
CA PHE A 59 6.92 4.31 -4.26
C PHE A 59 8.10 3.94 -5.17
N SER A 60 9.33 4.30 -4.78
CA SER A 60 10.52 3.98 -5.57
C SER A 60 10.77 2.47 -5.69
N LEU A 61 10.50 1.70 -4.63
CA LEU A 61 10.65 0.24 -4.62
C LEU A 61 9.52 -0.44 -5.40
N THR A 62 8.27 -0.12 -5.08
CA THR A 62 7.09 -0.79 -5.64
C THR A 62 6.88 -0.49 -7.11
N GLU A 63 7.27 0.70 -7.59
CA GLU A 63 7.30 1.05 -9.01
C GLU A 63 8.54 0.50 -9.74
N GLY A 64 9.45 -0.18 -9.03
CA GLY A 64 10.71 -0.70 -9.59
C GLY A 64 11.58 0.40 -10.19
N ILE A 65 11.58 1.58 -9.59
CA ILE A 65 12.52 2.68 -9.90
C ILE A 65 13.90 2.31 -9.34
N VAL A 66 13.90 1.75 -8.13
CA VAL A 66 15.06 1.14 -7.48
C VAL A 66 14.75 -0.31 -7.14
N ALA A 67 15.77 -1.16 -7.12
CA ALA A 67 15.67 -2.54 -6.63
C ALA A 67 15.91 -2.64 -5.12
N ASP A 68 16.61 -1.65 -4.55
CA ASP A 68 16.95 -1.59 -3.14
C ASP A 68 16.95 -0.14 -2.65
N GLY A 69 16.48 0.10 -1.42
CA GLY A 69 16.42 1.44 -0.85
C GLY A 69 17.78 2.14 -0.75
N ARG A 70 18.88 1.37 -0.67
CA ARG A 70 20.26 1.88 -0.68
C ARG A 70 20.67 2.48 -2.02
N GLU A 71 19.89 2.30 -3.08
CA GLU A 71 20.11 2.98 -4.36
C GLU A 71 19.66 4.44 -4.36
N ILE A 72 18.88 4.84 -3.35
CA ILE A 72 18.55 6.23 -3.08
C ILE A 72 19.67 6.86 -2.27
N GLU A 73 20.16 8.01 -2.72
CA GLU A 73 21.20 8.78 -2.06
C GLU A 73 20.60 9.80 -1.08
N THR A 74 19.59 10.55 -1.51
CA THR A 74 18.88 11.52 -0.66
C THR A 74 17.39 11.56 -0.97
N ILE A 75 16.59 11.86 0.05
CA ILE A 75 15.17 12.19 -0.03
C ILE A 75 15.00 13.52 0.68
N GLU A 76 14.58 14.55 -0.04
CA GLU A 76 14.33 15.90 0.49
C GLU A 76 12.87 16.26 0.26
N VAL A 77 12.17 16.62 1.33
CA VAL A 77 10.73 16.93 1.30
C VAL A 77 10.55 18.44 1.35
N GLU A 78 10.08 19.01 0.26
CA GLU A 78 9.88 20.44 0.06
C GLU A 78 8.39 20.78 0.13
N ASP A 79 8.02 21.74 0.99
CA ASP A 79 6.64 22.20 1.11
C ASP A 79 6.47 23.53 0.36
N HIS A 80 5.63 23.51 -0.68
CA HIS A 80 5.35 24.66 -1.54
C HIS A 80 4.00 25.35 -1.21
N GLY A 81 3.41 25.05 -0.06
CA GLY A 81 2.09 25.55 0.35
C GLY A 81 0.93 24.84 -0.37
N ALA A 82 0.90 24.88 -1.70
CA ALA A 82 -0.13 24.20 -2.50
C ALA A 82 0.03 22.67 -2.54
N GLY A 83 1.23 22.16 -2.26
CA GLY A 83 1.54 20.74 -2.28
C GLY A 83 2.93 20.46 -1.72
N ILE A 84 3.35 19.21 -1.82
CA ILE A 84 4.67 18.72 -1.43
C ILE A 84 5.42 18.28 -2.69
N ASP A 85 6.69 18.63 -2.81
CA ASP A 85 7.60 18.04 -3.78
C ASP A 85 8.66 17.22 -3.04
N ILE A 86 8.75 15.94 -3.35
CA ILE A 86 9.76 15.05 -2.78
C ILE A 86 10.88 14.89 -3.82
N GLN A 87 12.00 15.58 -3.56
CA GLN A 87 13.20 15.47 -4.37
C GLN A 87 13.96 14.20 -4.00
N ILE A 88 14.09 13.28 -4.95
CA ILE A 88 14.75 12.00 -4.77
C ILE A 88 16.01 11.96 -5.64
N ARG A 89 17.18 11.87 -5.00
CA ARG A 89 18.45 11.66 -5.69
C ARG A 89 18.80 10.19 -5.67
N LEU A 90 18.95 9.60 -6.86
CA LEU A 90 19.40 8.22 -7.03
C LEU A 90 20.92 8.17 -7.23
N LYS A 91 21.55 7.09 -6.77
CA LYS A 91 22.95 6.77 -7.11
C LYS A 91 23.11 6.56 -8.61
N ASP A 92 24.30 6.85 -9.15
CA ASP A 92 24.58 6.89 -10.59
C ASP A 92 24.06 5.70 -11.40
N GLN A 93 24.25 4.47 -10.91
CA GLN A 93 23.80 3.27 -11.60
C GLN A 93 22.26 3.19 -11.68
N ALA A 94 21.58 3.46 -10.57
CA ALA A 94 20.12 3.47 -10.52
C ALA A 94 19.54 4.63 -11.35
N ASN A 95 20.15 5.81 -11.26
CA ASN A 95 19.77 6.98 -12.05
C ASN A 95 19.89 6.69 -13.57
N THR A 96 20.96 6.02 -13.99
CA THR A 96 21.17 5.64 -15.39
C THR A 96 20.07 4.69 -15.88
N ARG A 97 19.70 3.68 -15.08
CA ARG A 97 18.60 2.75 -15.42
C ARG A 97 17.25 3.47 -15.47
N PHE A 98 16.96 4.33 -14.49
CA PHE A 98 15.73 5.11 -14.43
C PHE A 98 15.59 6.05 -15.64
N ALA A 99 16.63 6.82 -15.97
CA ALA A 99 16.64 7.72 -17.12
C ALA A 99 16.50 6.97 -18.47
N ALA A 100 17.05 5.76 -18.58
CA ALA A 100 16.85 4.91 -19.75
C ALA A 100 15.41 4.40 -19.87
N ARG A 101 14.77 4.00 -18.76
CA ARG A 101 13.35 3.60 -18.72
C ARG A 101 12.43 4.74 -19.12
N ARG A 102 12.60 5.93 -18.52
CA ARG A 102 11.75 7.11 -18.78
C ARG A 102 11.75 7.52 -20.25
N ARG A 103 12.90 7.46 -20.93
CA ARG A 103 13.01 7.76 -22.37
C ARG A 103 12.22 6.78 -23.25
N ARG A 104 11.99 5.55 -22.80
CA ARG A 104 11.17 4.57 -23.53
C ARG A 104 9.69 4.81 -23.36
N LEU A 105 9.28 5.38 -22.22
CA LEU A 105 7.87 5.55 -21.83
C LEU A 105 7.25 6.87 -22.30
N ALA A 106 8.04 7.90 -22.60
CA ALA A 106 7.58 9.21 -23.11
C ALA A 106 7.00 9.18 -24.56
N GLY A 107 6.24 8.14 -24.91
CA GLY A 107 5.44 8.04 -26.12
C GLY A 107 4.13 8.85 -26.05
N PRO A 108 3.37 8.95 -27.16
CA PRO A 108 2.33 9.98 -27.34
C PRO A 108 1.01 9.80 -26.57
N VAL A 109 0.90 8.81 -25.68
CA VAL A 109 -0.37 8.42 -25.04
C VAL A 109 -0.21 8.24 -23.53
N GLY A 110 -0.11 9.34 -22.80
CA GLY A 110 -0.17 9.32 -21.33
C GLY A 110 -0.88 10.57 -20.81
N CYS A 111 -1.95 10.40 -20.02
CA CYS A 111 -2.61 11.53 -19.34
C CYS A 111 -1.88 11.94 -18.04
N GLY A 112 -0.80 11.25 -17.66
CA GLY A 112 0.07 11.56 -16.51
C GLY A 112 -0.60 11.41 -15.13
N LEU A 113 -1.92 11.25 -15.06
CA LEU A 113 -2.68 11.20 -13.81
C LEU A 113 -2.78 9.82 -13.18
N CYS A 114 -2.66 8.75 -13.97
CA CYS A 114 -2.82 7.37 -13.49
C CYS A 114 -1.50 6.62 -13.29
N GLY A 115 -0.34 7.23 -13.51
CA GLY A 115 0.99 6.63 -13.31
C GLY A 115 1.36 5.46 -14.25
N ILE A 116 0.36 4.84 -14.90
CA ILE A 116 0.54 3.83 -15.95
C ILE A 116 0.56 4.53 -17.31
N GLU A 117 1.69 4.46 -18.02
CA GLU A 117 1.85 5.07 -19.34
C GLU A 117 1.64 4.06 -20.49
N SER A 118 1.42 2.77 -20.18
CA SER A 118 1.19 1.71 -21.18
C SER A 118 0.45 0.47 -20.64
N ILE A 119 -0.15 -0.32 -21.53
CA ILE A 119 -0.76 -1.62 -21.17
C ILE A 119 0.32 -2.59 -20.66
N GLU A 120 1.52 -2.52 -21.24
CA GLU A 120 2.67 -3.30 -20.84
C GLU A 120 3.08 -3.02 -19.38
N GLU A 121 2.97 -1.77 -18.94
CA GLU A 121 3.25 -1.38 -17.55
C GLU A 121 2.16 -1.89 -16.60
N ALA A 122 0.89 -1.84 -17.01
CA ALA A 122 -0.20 -2.47 -16.26
C ALA A 122 -0.03 -4.00 -16.15
N MET A 123 0.61 -4.63 -17.14
CA MET A 123 0.86 -6.07 -17.23
C MET A 123 2.28 -6.48 -16.82
N ARG A 124 3.02 -5.61 -16.14
CA ARG A 124 4.38 -5.92 -15.67
C ARG A 124 4.41 -7.25 -14.92
N SER A 125 5.41 -8.08 -15.24
CA SER A 125 5.70 -9.34 -14.55
C SER A 125 5.88 -9.11 -13.06
N VAL A 126 5.12 -9.84 -12.26
CA VAL A 126 5.18 -9.77 -10.80
C VAL A 126 6.35 -10.61 -10.30
N GLU A 127 7.06 -10.11 -9.29
CA GLU A 127 8.12 -10.89 -8.65
C GLU A 127 7.53 -12.17 -8.05
N ALA A 128 8.19 -13.30 -8.31
CA ALA A 128 7.71 -14.59 -7.82
C ALA A 128 7.98 -14.69 -6.32
N VAL A 129 6.89 -14.78 -5.53
CA VAL A 129 6.93 -15.00 -4.07
C VAL A 129 6.60 -16.46 -3.71
N GLY A 130 6.51 -17.33 -4.72
CA GLY A 130 6.21 -18.75 -4.62
C GLY A 130 7.14 -19.55 -3.70
N SER A 131 8.39 -19.13 -3.55
CA SER A 131 9.40 -19.82 -2.73
C SER A 131 9.21 -19.63 -1.21
N SER A 132 8.30 -18.73 -0.80
CA SER A 132 8.03 -18.50 0.62
C SER A 132 7.49 -19.76 1.31
N ARG A 133 8.00 -20.00 2.52
CA ARG A 133 7.59 -21.08 3.42
C ARG A 133 6.66 -20.60 4.52
N LEU A 134 6.26 -19.32 4.50
CA LEU A 134 5.34 -18.76 5.47
C LEU A 134 4.01 -19.52 5.39
N THR A 135 3.51 -19.95 6.54
CA THR A 135 2.16 -20.51 6.67
C THR A 135 1.44 -19.71 7.75
N LEU A 136 0.15 -19.47 7.53
CA LEU A 136 -0.72 -18.78 8.47
C LEU A 136 -1.86 -19.71 8.85
N ASP A 137 -2.27 -19.71 10.12
CA ASP A 137 -3.52 -20.36 10.49
C ASP A 137 -4.72 -19.40 10.34
N THR A 138 -5.92 -19.91 10.62
CA THR A 138 -7.16 -19.12 10.54
C THR A 138 -7.16 -17.96 11.54
N ASP A 139 -6.57 -18.15 12.72
CA ASP A 139 -6.53 -17.15 13.78
C ASP A 139 -5.56 -16.02 13.42
N ASP A 140 -4.45 -16.32 12.74
CA ASP A 140 -3.52 -15.34 12.19
C ASP A 140 -4.24 -14.43 11.19
N ILE A 141 -4.98 -15.00 10.24
CA ILE A 141 -5.73 -14.26 9.22
C ILE A 141 -6.74 -13.32 9.86
N VAL A 142 -7.61 -13.84 10.73
CA VAL A 142 -8.66 -13.05 11.42
C VAL A 142 -8.03 -11.99 12.32
N SER A 143 -7.00 -12.37 13.09
CA SER A 143 -6.31 -11.46 14.00
C SER A 143 -5.60 -10.35 13.26
N SER A 144 -5.05 -10.60 12.07
CA SER A 144 -4.34 -9.60 11.29
C SER A 144 -5.23 -8.39 10.94
N VAL A 145 -6.46 -8.63 10.49
CA VAL A 145 -7.44 -7.59 10.17
C VAL A 145 -7.96 -6.91 11.42
N ARG A 146 -8.24 -7.68 12.48
CA ARG A 146 -8.67 -7.13 13.77
C ARG A 146 -7.61 -6.21 14.37
N LEU A 147 -6.34 -6.58 14.31
CA LEU A 147 -5.22 -5.77 14.81
C LEU A 147 -5.01 -4.53 13.95
N LEU A 148 -5.10 -4.65 12.61
CA LEU A 148 -5.03 -3.49 11.72
C LEU A 148 -6.15 -2.49 12.01
N SER A 149 -7.38 -2.95 12.31
CA SER A 149 -8.50 -2.05 12.66
C SER A 149 -8.22 -1.15 13.88
N LYS A 150 -7.32 -1.58 14.78
CA LYS A 150 -6.91 -0.84 15.97
C LYS A 150 -5.70 0.07 15.73
N ALA A 151 -5.03 -0.05 14.59
CA ALA A 151 -3.81 0.68 14.24
C ALA A 151 -4.06 1.77 13.17
N GLN A 152 -5.25 2.39 13.22
CA GLN A 152 -5.74 3.33 12.22
C GLN A 152 -6.24 4.65 12.84
N PRO A 153 -5.35 5.48 13.42
CA PRO A 153 -5.74 6.75 14.05
C PRO A 153 -6.46 7.72 13.10
N LEU A 154 -6.02 7.86 11.84
CA LEU A 154 -6.61 8.78 10.89
C LEU A 154 -8.00 8.30 10.44
N HIS A 155 -8.18 6.99 10.24
CA HIS A 155 -9.49 6.40 9.98
C HIS A 155 -10.42 6.53 11.19
N ALA A 156 -9.91 6.34 12.41
CA ALA A 156 -10.72 6.48 13.63
C ALA A 156 -11.30 7.90 13.76
N GLU A 157 -10.54 8.91 13.34
CA GLU A 157 -10.97 10.31 13.36
C GLU A 157 -11.91 10.67 12.19
N THR A 158 -11.63 10.17 10.99
CA THR A 158 -12.27 10.67 9.75
C THR A 158 -13.25 9.69 9.11
N GLY A 159 -12.99 8.39 9.25
CA GLY A 159 -13.67 7.28 8.58
C GLY A 159 -13.47 7.25 7.06
N ALA A 160 -12.48 7.97 6.52
CA ALA A 160 -12.37 8.28 5.09
C ALA A 160 -11.00 7.97 4.48
N VAL A 161 -10.19 7.16 5.16
CA VAL A 161 -8.88 6.72 4.68
C VAL A 161 -8.77 5.20 4.65
N HIS A 162 -7.81 4.70 3.88
CA HIS A 162 -7.41 3.31 3.82
C HIS A 162 -6.16 3.05 4.64
N ALA A 163 -5.95 1.79 5.01
CA ALA A 163 -4.73 1.35 5.67
C ALA A 163 -4.12 0.12 5.00
N ALA A 164 -2.80 0.07 5.05
CA ALA A 164 -2.01 -1.12 4.81
C ALA A 164 -1.17 -1.41 6.07
N GLY A 165 -1.16 -2.66 6.51
CA GLY A 165 -0.36 -3.13 7.63
C GLY A 165 0.46 -4.36 7.28
N PHE A 166 1.50 -4.60 8.07
CA PHE A 166 2.33 -5.79 7.95
C PHE A 166 2.17 -6.64 9.21
N TYR A 167 1.66 -7.85 9.03
CA TYR A 167 1.41 -8.82 10.08
C TYR A 167 2.51 -9.87 10.11
N ILE A 168 3.04 -10.16 11.29
CA ILE A 168 3.99 -11.27 11.50
C ILE A 168 3.38 -12.24 12.51
N PRO A 169 3.27 -13.55 12.19
CA PRO A 169 2.77 -14.56 13.12
C PRO A 169 3.47 -14.50 14.48
N GLY A 170 2.68 -14.59 15.55
CA GLY A 170 3.16 -14.48 16.93
C GLY A 170 3.61 -13.07 17.38
N LYS A 171 3.73 -12.10 16.47
CA LYS A 171 4.03 -10.68 16.81
C LYS A 171 2.84 -9.75 16.60
N GLY A 172 1.93 -10.10 15.70
CA GLY A 172 0.80 -9.24 15.32
C GLY A 172 1.16 -8.25 14.20
N VAL A 173 0.40 -7.17 14.11
CA VAL A 173 0.68 -6.08 13.16
C VAL A 173 1.85 -5.25 13.67
N VAL A 174 3.01 -5.37 13.02
CA VAL A 174 4.26 -4.69 13.41
C VAL A 174 4.40 -3.30 12.81
N MET A 175 3.64 -3.00 11.75
CA MET A 175 3.59 -1.68 11.13
C MET A 175 2.23 -1.46 10.46
N ALA A 176 1.73 -0.23 10.52
CA ALA A 176 0.56 0.22 9.76
C ALA A 176 0.82 1.62 9.20
N ARG A 177 0.28 1.88 8.00
CA ARG A 177 0.29 3.18 7.34
C ARG A 177 -1.09 3.46 6.76
N GLU A 178 -1.49 4.72 6.86
CA GLU A 178 -2.79 5.21 6.41
C GLU A 178 -2.62 6.24 5.30
N ASP A 179 -3.58 6.26 4.38
CA ASP A 179 -3.67 7.26 3.34
C ASP A 179 -5.08 7.33 2.74
N VAL A 180 -5.48 8.50 2.21
CA VAL A 180 -6.69 8.63 1.39
C VAL A 180 -6.70 7.64 0.21
N GLY A 181 -5.53 7.39 -0.38
CA GLY A 181 -5.33 6.44 -1.47
C GLY A 181 -4.82 5.08 -0.97
N ARG A 182 -5.51 3.99 -1.31
CA ARG A 182 -5.08 2.63 -0.93
C ARG A 182 -3.68 2.24 -1.44
N HIS A 183 -3.30 2.69 -2.64
CA HIS A 183 -1.99 2.39 -3.21
C HIS A 183 -0.89 3.14 -2.43
N ASN A 184 -1.12 4.41 -2.11
CA ASN A 184 -0.22 5.22 -1.30
C ASN A 184 -0.04 4.63 0.11
N ALA A 185 -1.10 4.11 0.74
CA ALA A 185 -1.00 3.44 2.03
C ALA A 185 -0.06 2.22 1.96
N LEU A 186 -0.15 1.44 0.88
CA LEU A 186 0.73 0.30 0.64
C LEU A 186 2.16 0.72 0.30
N ASP A 187 2.35 1.79 -0.47
CA ASP A 187 3.69 2.35 -0.73
C ASP A 187 4.32 2.84 0.57
N LYS A 188 3.61 3.63 1.38
CA LYS A 188 4.08 4.02 2.71
C LYS A 188 4.43 2.81 3.57
N LEU A 189 3.65 1.75 3.54
CA LEU A 189 3.99 0.52 4.26
C LEU A 189 5.31 -0.07 3.73
N ALA A 190 5.46 -0.21 2.42
CA ALA A 190 6.65 -0.75 1.78
C ALA A 190 7.91 0.02 2.20
N GLY A 191 7.88 1.35 2.13
CA GLY A 191 9.00 2.18 2.54
C GLY A 191 9.26 2.14 4.04
N GLY A 192 8.22 2.12 4.87
CA GLY A 192 8.37 1.96 6.31
C GLY A 192 9.03 0.63 6.69
N LEU A 193 8.67 -0.47 6.04
CA LEU A 193 9.30 -1.79 6.23
C LEU A 193 10.76 -1.78 5.80
N ALA A 194 11.04 -1.25 4.60
CA ALA A 194 12.39 -1.16 4.07
C ALA A 194 13.31 -0.32 4.97
N LYS A 195 12.82 0.84 5.44
CA LYS A 195 13.55 1.72 6.37
C LYS A 195 13.80 1.05 7.73
N ALA A 196 12.84 0.25 8.21
CA ALA A 196 12.96 -0.50 9.45
C ALA A 196 13.78 -1.80 9.32
N GLY A 197 14.20 -2.19 8.10
CA GLY A 197 14.89 -3.45 7.84
C GLY A 197 14.02 -4.67 8.12
N ILE A 198 12.70 -4.56 7.99
CA ILE A 198 11.76 -5.67 8.18
C ILE A 198 11.66 -6.42 6.86
N ASP A 199 12.05 -7.69 6.89
CA ASP A 199 11.97 -8.59 5.74
C ASP A 199 10.51 -8.90 5.40
N GLY A 200 10.06 -8.55 4.19
CA GLY A 200 8.70 -8.81 3.74
C GLY A 200 8.36 -10.30 3.63
N THR A 201 9.35 -11.18 3.50
CA THR A 201 9.13 -12.64 3.49
C THR A 201 8.70 -13.19 4.86
N SER A 202 8.89 -12.40 5.93
CA SER A 202 8.60 -12.80 7.30
C SER A 202 7.13 -12.70 7.70
N GLY A 203 6.26 -12.16 6.83
CA GLY A 203 4.90 -11.83 7.19
C GLY A 203 3.95 -11.64 6.01
N ALA A 204 2.81 -11.03 6.30
CA ALA A 204 1.70 -10.82 5.38
C ALA A 204 1.34 -9.34 5.30
N VAL A 205 1.01 -8.89 4.09
CA VAL A 205 0.39 -7.58 3.89
C VAL A 205 -1.11 -7.70 4.18
N VAL A 206 -1.64 -6.77 4.97
CA VAL A 206 -3.05 -6.69 5.35
C VAL A 206 -3.60 -5.35 4.89
N VAL A 207 -4.72 -5.32 4.17
CA VAL A 207 -5.27 -4.09 3.61
C VAL A 207 -6.77 -3.95 3.88
N THR A 208 -7.21 -2.72 4.11
CA THR A 208 -8.64 -2.40 4.30
C THR A 208 -9.40 -2.19 2.98
N SER A 209 -8.69 -2.20 1.85
CA SER A 209 -9.25 -1.88 0.53
C SER A 209 -9.61 -3.13 -0.27
N ARG A 210 -10.11 -2.91 -1.50
CA ARG A 210 -10.14 -3.94 -2.56
C ARG A 210 -8.72 -4.29 -2.98
N VAL A 211 -8.56 -5.47 -3.58
CA VAL A 211 -7.29 -5.92 -4.17
C VAL A 211 -7.35 -5.78 -5.69
N SER A 212 -6.63 -4.78 -6.23
CA SER A 212 -6.38 -4.63 -7.66
C SER A 212 -5.08 -5.34 -8.07
N VAL A 213 -4.81 -5.41 -9.37
CA VAL A 213 -3.54 -5.97 -9.90
C VAL A 213 -2.32 -5.25 -9.33
N GLU A 214 -2.37 -3.92 -9.22
CA GLU A 214 -1.30 -3.12 -8.60
C GLU A 214 -1.08 -3.50 -7.13
N MET A 215 -2.16 -3.73 -6.35
CA MET A 215 -1.99 -4.14 -4.94
C MET A 215 -1.20 -5.45 -4.83
N VAL A 216 -1.42 -6.39 -5.75
CA VAL A 216 -0.65 -7.64 -5.83
C VAL A 216 0.80 -7.38 -6.24
N GLN A 217 1.02 -6.58 -7.28
CA GLN A 217 2.37 -6.21 -7.75
C GLN A 217 3.20 -5.55 -6.64
N LYS A 218 2.63 -4.56 -5.95
CA LYS A 218 3.29 -3.85 -4.85
C LYS A 218 3.55 -4.76 -3.66
N THR A 219 2.62 -5.67 -3.35
CA THR A 219 2.82 -6.68 -2.28
C THR A 219 3.95 -7.64 -2.62
N ALA A 220 4.06 -8.07 -3.88
CA ALA A 220 5.16 -8.91 -4.33
C ALA A 220 6.50 -8.18 -4.29
N ALA A 221 6.53 -6.88 -4.64
CA ALA A 221 7.73 -6.04 -4.52
C ALA A 221 8.19 -5.83 -3.06
N ILE A 222 7.27 -5.96 -2.08
CA ILE A 222 7.64 -6.03 -0.66
C ILE A 222 8.31 -7.38 -0.33
N GLY A 223 8.13 -8.42 -1.16
CA GLY A 223 8.55 -9.80 -0.90
C GLY A 223 7.53 -10.62 -0.11
N ALA A 224 6.34 -10.07 0.14
CA ALA A 224 5.32 -10.73 0.94
C ALA A 224 4.53 -11.76 0.12
N ALA A 225 4.46 -12.99 0.63
CA ALA A 225 3.75 -14.08 -0.04
C ALA A 225 2.24 -14.13 0.27
N PHE A 226 1.76 -13.25 1.14
CA PHE A 226 0.36 -13.13 1.53
C PHE A 226 -0.14 -11.70 1.34
N ILE A 227 -1.31 -11.58 0.73
CA ILE A 227 -2.16 -10.40 0.83
C ILE A 227 -3.51 -10.78 1.44
N ILE A 228 -3.87 -10.11 2.53
CA ILE A 228 -5.10 -10.33 3.29
C ILE A 228 -5.94 -9.06 3.22
N ALA A 229 -7.19 -9.15 2.76
CA ALA A 229 -8.02 -7.98 2.50
C ALA A 229 -9.42 -8.03 3.13
N VAL A 230 -9.89 -6.87 3.59
CA VAL A 230 -11.27 -6.69 4.07
C VAL A 230 -12.29 -6.72 2.92
N SER A 231 -11.89 -6.33 1.71
CA SER A 231 -12.78 -6.20 0.55
C SER A 231 -12.38 -7.14 -0.60
N ALA A 232 -13.24 -7.24 -1.61
CA ALA A 232 -13.10 -8.20 -2.70
C ALA A 232 -11.88 -7.90 -3.62
N PRO A 233 -11.25 -8.94 -4.19
CA PRO A 233 -10.28 -8.80 -5.26
C PRO A 233 -10.95 -8.63 -6.64
N THR A 234 -10.20 -8.15 -7.63
CA THR A 234 -10.61 -8.23 -9.04
C THR A 234 -10.13 -9.53 -9.68
N ALA A 235 -10.77 -9.96 -10.77
CA ALA A 235 -10.38 -11.18 -11.49
C ALA A 235 -8.93 -11.14 -12.00
N LEU A 236 -8.45 -9.96 -12.42
CA LEU A 236 -7.05 -9.80 -12.81
C LEU A 236 -6.12 -9.96 -11.62
N ALA A 237 -6.44 -9.36 -10.47
CA ALA A 237 -5.66 -9.52 -9.25
C ALA A 237 -5.53 -10.99 -8.82
N ILE A 238 -6.63 -11.76 -8.89
CA ILE A 238 -6.62 -13.20 -8.58
C ILE A 238 -5.64 -13.95 -9.50
N ARG A 239 -5.73 -13.75 -10.82
CA ARG A 239 -4.81 -14.41 -11.77
C ARG A 239 -3.37 -14.04 -11.50
N THR A 240 -3.11 -12.75 -11.34
CA THR A 240 -1.78 -12.22 -11.05
C THR A 240 -1.20 -12.77 -9.74
N ALA A 241 -2.00 -12.88 -8.69
CA ALA A 241 -1.57 -13.49 -7.43
C ALA A 241 -1.28 -14.99 -7.59
N GLY A 242 -2.12 -15.68 -8.39
CA GLY A 242 -1.91 -17.07 -8.78
C GLY A 242 -0.54 -17.27 -9.45
N ASP A 243 -0.27 -16.50 -10.50
CA ASP A 243 0.97 -16.58 -11.28
C ASP A 243 2.21 -16.20 -10.44
N ALA A 244 2.08 -15.25 -9.52
CA ALA A 244 3.16 -14.82 -8.63
C ALA A 244 3.48 -15.83 -7.50
N GLY A 245 2.64 -16.85 -7.29
CA GLY A 245 2.79 -17.74 -6.15
C GLY A 245 2.35 -17.11 -4.83
N MET A 246 1.43 -16.13 -4.85
CA MET A 246 0.98 -15.35 -3.68
C MET A 246 -0.37 -15.85 -3.16
N THR A 247 -0.47 -16.12 -1.87
CA THR A 247 -1.73 -16.47 -1.21
C THR A 247 -2.59 -15.21 -1.03
N LEU A 248 -3.72 -15.15 -1.75
CA LEU A 248 -4.69 -14.05 -1.68
C LEU A 248 -5.88 -14.49 -0.83
N VAL A 249 -6.03 -13.86 0.33
CA VAL A 249 -7.18 -14.01 1.21
C VAL A 249 -7.96 -12.70 1.22
N ALA A 250 -9.27 -12.76 1.06
CA ALA A 250 -10.07 -11.55 1.02
C ALA A 250 -11.45 -11.75 1.64
N LEU A 251 -12.23 -10.66 1.71
CA LEU A 251 -13.56 -10.63 2.33
C LEU A 251 -13.53 -11.03 3.82
N VAL A 252 -12.41 -10.77 4.50
CA VAL A 252 -12.25 -11.10 5.92
C VAL A 252 -13.22 -10.26 6.77
N ARG A 253 -14.18 -10.92 7.43
CA ARG A 253 -15.24 -10.31 8.25
C ARG A 253 -15.54 -11.18 9.46
N GLY A 254 -15.16 -10.69 10.63
CA GLY A 254 -15.23 -11.55 11.83
C GLY A 254 -14.33 -12.75 11.60
N ASP A 255 -14.90 -13.95 11.70
CA ASP A 255 -14.20 -15.22 11.52
C ASP A 255 -14.31 -15.78 10.07
N ASP A 256 -15.09 -15.13 9.21
CA ASP A 256 -15.32 -15.55 7.82
C ASP A 256 -14.32 -14.90 6.86
N PHE A 257 -13.84 -15.66 5.87
CA PHE A 257 -12.99 -15.17 4.78
C PHE A 257 -12.96 -16.17 3.60
N ASP A 258 -12.53 -15.68 2.43
CA ASP A 258 -12.34 -16.49 1.22
C ASP A 258 -10.86 -16.55 0.85
N ILE A 259 -10.37 -17.75 0.50
CA ILE A 259 -9.03 -17.95 -0.05
C ILE A 259 -9.15 -18.12 -1.56
N PHE A 260 -8.52 -17.22 -2.33
CA PHE A 260 -8.62 -17.20 -3.79
C PHE A 260 -7.45 -17.91 -4.49
N THR A 261 -6.27 -17.94 -3.88
CA THR A 261 -5.05 -18.51 -4.48
C THR A 261 -4.16 -19.15 -3.42
N HIS A 262 -3.42 -20.20 -3.79
CA HIS A 262 -2.42 -20.88 -2.96
C HIS A 262 -2.91 -21.24 -1.54
N PRO A 263 -4.04 -21.95 -1.40
CA PRO A 263 -4.65 -22.28 -0.10
C PRO A 263 -3.83 -23.24 0.75
N GLU A 264 -2.88 -23.98 0.16
CA GLU A 264 -1.99 -24.90 0.86
C GLU A 264 -1.09 -24.22 1.90
N ARG A 265 -0.94 -22.88 1.85
CA ARG A 265 -0.24 -22.11 2.90
C ARG A 265 -1.13 -21.67 4.05
N VAL A 266 -2.43 -21.92 3.98
CA VAL A 266 -3.36 -21.66 5.08
C VAL A 266 -3.60 -22.96 5.84
N ALA A 267 -3.13 -23.00 7.08
CA ALA A 267 -3.37 -24.12 7.97
C ALA A 267 -4.81 -24.04 8.50
N CYS A 268 -5.76 -24.63 7.75
CA CYS A 268 -7.09 -24.89 8.28
C CYS A 268 -6.96 -25.95 9.38
N GLY A 269 -7.26 -25.57 10.63
CA GLY A 269 -7.23 -26.51 11.74
C GLY A 269 -7.99 -27.78 11.38
N VAL A 270 -7.31 -28.92 11.38
CA VAL A 270 -7.97 -30.23 11.42
C VAL A 270 -8.98 -30.13 12.55
N ALA A 271 -10.26 -30.35 12.24
CA ALA A 271 -11.36 -30.23 13.19
C ALA A 271 -10.92 -30.76 14.56
N LYS A 272 -10.75 -29.86 15.54
CA LYS A 272 -10.48 -30.23 16.93
C LYS A 272 -11.76 -30.75 17.56
N HIS A 273 -12.37 -31.77 16.97
CA HIS A 273 -13.40 -32.58 17.56
C HIS A 273 -12.95 -34.04 17.49
N VAL A 274 -12.24 -34.39 18.56
CA VAL A 274 -11.94 -35.74 19.05
C VAL A 274 -13.26 -36.48 19.28
N THR A 275 -13.28 -37.73 18.81
CA THR A 275 -14.01 -38.92 19.29
C THR A 275 -15.38 -38.76 19.95
#